data_AF-A0A9Q1H9V3-F1
#
_entry.id   AF-A0A9Q1H9V3-F1
#
_cell.length_a   1.000
_cell.length_b   1.000
_cell.length_c   1.000
_cell.angle_alpha   90.00
_cell.angle_beta   90.00
_cell.angle_gamma   90.00
#
_symmetry.space_group_name_H-M   'P 1'
#
loop_
_entity.id
_entity.type
_entity.pdbx_description
1 polymer ?
#
loop_
_entity_poly.entity_id
_entity_poly.type
_entity_poly.pdbx_seq_one_letter_code
_entity_poly.pdbx_strand_id
1 'polypeptide(L)'
;MRSDEEASAIFSRAKTLCDGLCIDTDIPRRPRKVSRRIDDCSENEHEFTSAQEEWKVRSYFQVIDKAVADIDRRFNQEATDIIRTCGKILRKEKPSDDEFNKIAAQVDVPPAELKTEFELYATDEGISQANISLPGLLKHLQTSGRDNVYKMSL
;
A
#
# COMPACT_ATOMS: atom_id res chain seq x y z
N MET A 1 -4.66 -3.40 19.50
CA MET A 1 -4.14 -4.41 18.56
C MET A 1 -2.63 -4.47 18.76
N ARG A 2 -2.08 -5.65 19.06
CA ARG A 2 -0.93 -5.93 19.97
C ARG A 2 -1.36 -5.95 21.44
N SER A 3 -1.82 -7.11 21.90
CA SER A 3 -2.11 -7.37 23.32
C SER A 3 -1.02 -8.26 23.91
N ASP A 4 -0.40 -7.80 24.99
CA ASP A 4 0.61 -8.58 25.71
C ASP A 4 -0.01 -9.80 26.42
N GLU A 5 -1.29 -9.72 26.78
CA GLU A 5 -2.04 -10.81 27.40
C GLU A 5 -2.27 -11.95 26.40
N GLU A 6 -2.68 -11.62 25.17
CA GLU A 6 -2.89 -12.60 24.10
C GLU A 6 -1.58 -13.25 23.65
N ALA A 7 -0.51 -12.46 23.55
CA ALA A 7 0.83 -12.98 23.26
C ALA A 7 1.26 -14.00 24.31
N SER A 8 1.05 -13.69 25.59
CA SER A 8 1.40 -14.57 26.71
C SER A 8 0.55 -15.84 26.73
N ALA A 9 -0.75 -15.75 26.42
CA ALA A 9 -1.65 -16.89 26.32
C ALA A 9 -1.22 -17.86 25.20
N ILE A 10 -0.85 -17.33 24.03
CA ILE A 10 -0.37 -18.16 22.90
C ILE A 10 0.98 -18.80 23.23
N PHE A 11 1.90 -18.02 23.81
CA PHE A 11 3.22 -18.52 24.19
C PHE A 11 3.13 -19.64 25.23
N SER A 12 2.32 -19.47 26.28
CA SER A 12 2.12 -20.48 27.32
C SER A 12 1.52 -21.78 26.77
N ARG A 13 0.56 -21.68 25.85
CA ARG A 13 -0.01 -22.85 25.17
C ARG A 13 1.03 -23.58 24.31
N ALA A 14 1.86 -22.83 23.57
CA ALA A 14 2.95 -23.40 22.78
C ALA A 14 4.00 -24.07 23.68
N LYS A 15 4.38 -23.44 24.79
CA LYS A 15 5.31 -24.01 25.77
C LYS A 15 4.76 -25.32 26.36
N THR A 16 3.49 -25.34 26.77
CA THR A 16 2.82 -26.54 27.29
C THR A 16 2.86 -27.72 26.29
N LEU A 17 2.70 -27.44 25.00
CA LEU A 17 2.79 -28.48 23.96
C LEU A 17 4.22 -28.99 23.79
N CYS A 18 5.21 -28.10 23.83
CA CYS A 18 6.62 -28.47 23.78
C CYS A 18 7.03 -29.31 25.00
N ASP A 19 6.57 -28.93 26.20
CA ASP A 19 6.82 -29.65 27.44
C ASP A 19 6.23 -31.08 27.36
N GLY A 20 5.03 -31.23 26.80
CA GLY A 20 4.41 -32.53 26.55
C GLY A 20 5.14 -33.41 25.53
N LEU A 21 6.02 -32.82 24.71
CA LEU A 21 6.87 -33.50 23.74
C LEU A 21 8.33 -33.63 24.22
N CYS A 22 8.62 -33.26 25.47
CA CYS A 22 9.96 -33.20 26.05
C CYS A 22 10.94 -32.33 25.24
N ILE A 23 10.45 -31.26 24.61
CA ILE A 23 11.26 -30.29 23.88
C ILE A 23 11.65 -29.17 24.85
N ASP A 24 12.95 -29.04 25.13
CA ASP A 24 13.46 -27.95 25.96
C ASP A 24 13.36 -26.61 25.22
N THR A 25 12.56 -25.71 25.78
CA THR A 25 12.28 -24.37 25.22
C THR A 25 12.99 -23.25 25.97
N ASP A 26 13.64 -23.56 27.11
CA ASP A 26 14.31 -22.57 27.96
C ASP A 26 15.82 -22.42 27.63
N ILE A 27 16.32 -23.12 26.61
CA ILE A 27 17.69 -22.96 26.12
C ILE A 27 17.85 -21.55 25.56
N PRO A 28 18.69 -20.68 26.16
CA PRO A 28 18.99 -19.37 25.60
C PRO A 28 19.60 -19.60 24.23
N ARG A 29 18.98 -19.07 23.17
CA ARG A 29 19.57 -19.10 21.84
C ARG A 29 20.93 -18.43 21.96
N ARG A 30 22.01 -19.18 21.73
CA ARG A 30 23.36 -18.60 21.70
C ARG A 30 23.32 -17.36 20.79
N PRO A 31 23.76 -16.19 21.26
CA PRO A 31 23.79 -15.01 20.42
C PRO A 31 24.58 -15.36 19.17
N ARG A 32 23.95 -15.14 18.02
CA ARG A 32 24.55 -15.45 16.72
C ARG A 32 25.81 -14.60 16.59
N LYS A 33 26.95 -15.20 16.22
CA LYS A 33 28.19 -14.45 16.05
C LYS A 33 28.00 -13.40 14.95
N VAL A 34 27.86 -12.14 15.33
CA VAL A 34 27.73 -11.01 14.39
C VAL A 34 29.14 -10.60 13.95
N SER A 35 29.31 -10.31 12.66
CA SER A 35 30.57 -9.81 12.13
C SER A 35 30.79 -8.39 12.65
N ARG A 36 31.70 -8.22 13.61
CA ARG A 36 32.03 -6.91 14.19
C ARG A 36 32.92 -6.11 13.24
N ARG A 37 32.45 -4.97 12.75
CA ARG A 37 33.31 -3.91 12.22
C ARG A 37 33.84 -3.07 13.39
N ILE A 38 34.94 -2.36 13.17
CA ILE A 38 35.61 -1.55 14.21
C ILE A 38 34.67 -0.47 14.79
N ASP A 39 33.65 -0.04 14.03
CA ASP A 39 32.65 0.94 14.46
C ASP A 39 31.38 0.35 15.11
N ASP A 40 31.27 -0.99 15.24
CA ASP A 40 30.12 -1.61 15.88
C ASP A 40 30.25 -1.52 17.41
N CYS A 41 29.57 -0.54 18.02
CA CYS A 41 29.43 -0.45 19.48
C CYS A 41 28.54 -1.59 19.99
N SER A 42 29.16 -2.67 20.48
CA SER A 42 28.45 -3.80 21.11
C SER A 42 27.63 -3.40 22.35
N GLU A 43 27.95 -2.26 22.97
CA GLU A 43 27.18 -1.71 24.11
C GLU A 43 25.77 -1.25 23.74
N ASN A 44 25.50 -1.03 22.44
CA ASN A 44 24.18 -0.61 21.93
C ASN A 44 23.36 -1.79 21.36
N GLU A 45 23.86 -3.03 21.40
CA GLU A 45 23.09 -4.17 20.94
C GLU A 45 21.95 -4.49 21.91
N HIS A 46 20.71 -4.54 21.39
CA HIS A 46 19.56 -4.93 22.19
C HIS A 46 19.58 -6.44 22.46
N GLU A 47 19.80 -6.81 23.72
CA GLU A 47 19.69 -8.18 24.20
C GLU A 47 18.29 -8.45 24.74
N PHE A 48 17.68 -9.55 24.30
CA PHE A 48 16.37 -9.98 24.81
C PHE A 48 16.56 -10.69 26.16
N THR A 49 15.71 -10.36 27.14
CA THR A 49 15.81 -10.90 28.50
C THR A 49 15.15 -12.27 28.64
N SER A 50 14.25 -12.64 27.74
CA SER A 50 13.58 -13.95 27.76
C SER A 50 13.23 -14.46 26.36
N ALA A 51 13.10 -15.78 26.21
CA ALA A 51 12.62 -16.40 24.97
C ALA A 51 11.20 -15.94 24.60
N GLN A 52 10.36 -15.66 25.59
CA GLN A 52 9.03 -15.10 25.39
C GLN A 52 9.09 -13.69 24.79
N GLU A 53 9.99 -12.84 25.30
CA GLU A 53 10.20 -11.50 24.77
C GLU A 53 10.77 -11.54 23.35
N GLU A 54 11.78 -12.38 23.09
CA GLU A 54 12.35 -12.57 21.75
C GLU A 54 11.25 -13.03 20.77
N TRP A 55 10.45 -14.04 21.12
CA TRP A 55 9.36 -14.55 20.29
C TRP A 55 8.28 -13.49 20.05
N LYS A 56 7.92 -12.73 21.09
CA LYS A 56 6.91 -11.68 21.01
C LYS A 56 7.31 -10.62 19.98
N VAL A 57 8.53 -10.10 20.09
CA VAL A 57 9.04 -9.02 19.23
C VAL A 57 9.36 -9.52 17.82
N ARG A 58 10.07 -10.65 17.70
CA ARG A 58 10.58 -11.12 16.41
C ARG A 58 9.58 -11.93 15.59
N SER A 59 8.52 -12.44 16.20
CA SER A 59 7.58 -13.33 15.50
C SER A 59 6.14 -12.87 15.67
N TYR A 60 5.64 -12.78 16.89
CA TYR A 60 4.22 -12.51 17.13
C TYR A 60 3.77 -11.16 16.54
N PHE A 61 4.46 -10.07 16.89
CA PHE A 61 4.12 -8.75 16.34
C PHE A 61 4.34 -8.66 14.84
N GLN A 62 5.43 -9.24 14.31
CA GLN A 62 5.68 -9.24 12.87
C GLN A 62 4.57 -9.94 12.08
N VAL A 63 4.04 -11.05 12.59
CA VAL A 63 2.94 -11.77 11.94
C VAL A 63 1.65 -10.95 11.97
N ILE A 64 1.33 -10.30 13.09
CA ILE A 64 0.17 -9.42 13.19
C ILE A 64 0.30 -8.25 12.22
N ASP A 65 1.43 -7.55 12.25
CA ASP A 65 1.68 -6.40 11.37
C ASP A 65 1.55 -6.79 9.90
N LYS A 66 2.11 -7.95 9.53
CA LYS A 66 1.98 -8.47 8.16
C LYS A 66 0.54 -8.81 7.81
N ALA A 67 -0.19 -9.49 8.71
CA ALA A 67 -1.58 -9.84 8.47
C ALA A 67 -2.47 -8.59 8.28
N VAL A 68 -2.23 -7.56 9.09
CA VAL A 68 -2.92 -6.27 8.99
C VAL A 68 -2.58 -5.58 7.68
N ALA A 69 -1.29 -5.49 7.34
CA ALA A 69 -0.87 -4.91 6.07
C ALA A 69 -1.44 -5.67 4.86
N ASP A 70 -1.51 -6.99 4.92
CA ASP A 70 -2.08 -7.81 3.85
C ASP A 70 -3.61 -7.64 3.75
N ILE A 71 -4.30 -7.49 4.88
CA ILE A 71 -5.73 -7.14 4.94
C ILE A 71 -5.93 -5.76 4.32
N ASP A 72 -5.23 -4.74 4.80
CA ASP A 72 -5.32 -3.37 4.28
C ASP A 72 -5.02 -3.33 2.79
N ARG A 73 -4.00 -4.06 2.33
CA ARG A 73 -3.67 -4.15 0.90
C ARG A 73 -4.79 -4.80 0.08
N ARG A 74 -5.40 -5.87 0.58
CA ARG A 74 -6.51 -6.55 -0.12
C ARG A 74 -7.75 -5.67 -0.19
N PHE A 75 -8.07 -4.94 0.87
CA PHE A 75 -9.24 -4.07 0.91
C PHE A 75 -9.00 -2.71 0.21
N ASN A 76 -7.74 -2.24 0.13
CA ASN A 76 -7.36 -1.05 -0.65
C ASN A 76 -6.98 -1.36 -2.10
N GLN A 77 -7.11 -2.60 -2.55
CA GLN A 77 -6.74 -3.03 -3.91
C GLN A 77 -7.56 -2.26 -4.96
N GLU A 78 -8.87 -2.11 -4.72
CA GLU A 78 -9.79 -1.38 -5.59
C GLU A 78 -9.42 0.10 -5.71
N ALA A 79 -9.20 0.77 -4.56
CA ALA A 79 -8.76 2.16 -4.54
C ALA A 79 -7.39 2.35 -5.23
N THR A 80 -6.46 1.42 -5.04
CA THR A 80 -5.13 1.45 -5.66
C THR A 80 -5.22 1.27 -7.18
N ASP A 81 -6.08 0.36 -7.64
CA ASP A 81 -6.31 0.14 -9.06
C ASP A 81 -6.94 1.37 -9.71
N ILE A 82 -7.92 2.02 -9.07
CA ILE A 82 -8.51 3.29 -9.53
C ILE A 82 -7.43 4.38 -9.65
N ILE A 83 -6.61 4.57 -8.61
CA ILE A 83 -5.50 5.56 -8.63
C ILE A 83 -4.51 5.25 -9.75
N ARG A 84 -4.15 3.98 -9.94
CA ARG A 84 -3.23 3.57 -11.00
C ARG A 84 -3.80 3.86 -12.39
N THR A 85 -5.07 3.56 -12.61
CA THR A 85 -5.75 3.83 -13.88
C THR A 85 -5.89 5.33 -14.12
N CYS A 86 -6.21 6.14 -13.10
CA CYS A 86 -6.18 7.60 -13.21
C CYS A 86 -4.78 8.11 -13.61
N GLY A 87 -3.72 7.52 -13.03
CA GLY A 87 -2.34 7.82 -13.40
C GLY A 87 -2.01 7.48 -14.86
N LYS A 88 -2.57 6.41 -15.42
CA LYS A 88 -2.43 6.07 -16.84
C LYS A 88 -3.11 7.12 -17.73
N ILE A 89 -4.33 7.53 -17.38
CA ILE A 89 -5.07 8.57 -18.08
C ILE A 89 -4.27 9.88 -18.13
N LEU A 90 -3.71 10.32 -16.99
CA LEU A 90 -2.89 11.53 -16.91
C LEU A 90 -1.61 11.45 -17.75
N ARG A 91 -1.02 10.26 -17.89
CA ARG A 91 0.16 10.03 -18.75
C ARG A 91 -0.21 9.81 -20.22
N LYS A 92 -1.49 9.91 -20.60
CA LYS A 92 -2.01 9.60 -21.93
C LYS A 92 -1.76 8.14 -22.37
N GLU A 93 -1.50 7.25 -21.42
CA GLU A 93 -1.44 5.81 -21.67
C GLU A 93 -2.87 5.29 -21.80
N LYS A 94 -3.19 4.59 -22.89
CA LYS A 94 -4.54 4.07 -23.13
C LYS A 94 -4.88 2.97 -22.11
N PRO A 95 -5.83 3.20 -21.17
CA PRO A 95 -6.30 2.17 -20.26
C PRO A 95 -7.04 1.06 -21.02
N SER A 96 -7.14 -0.12 -20.41
CA SER A 96 -8.03 -1.18 -20.91
C SER A 96 -9.51 -0.81 -20.73
N ASP A 97 -10.41 -1.44 -21.50
CA ASP A 97 -11.84 -1.17 -21.39
C ASP A 97 -12.41 -1.52 -19.99
N ASP A 98 -11.87 -2.55 -19.34
CA ASP A 98 -12.24 -2.91 -17.95
C ASP A 98 -11.82 -1.83 -16.94
N GLU A 99 -10.67 -1.20 -17.16
CA GLU A 99 -10.17 -0.11 -16.33
C GLU A 99 -11.01 1.16 -16.50
N PHE A 100 -11.48 1.44 -17.72
CA PHE A 100 -12.43 2.53 -17.98
C PHE A 100 -13.77 2.30 -17.28
N ASN A 101 -14.32 1.09 -17.37
CA ASN A 101 -15.59 0.75 -16.74
C ASN A 101 -15.53 0.91 -15.21
N LYS A 102 -14.40 0.57 -14.58
CA LYS A 102 -14.19 0.75 -13.14
C LYS A 102 -14.16 2.22 -12.74
N ILE A 103 -13.48 3.08 -13.50
CA ILE A 103 -13.47 4.53 -13.21
C ILE A 103 -14.84 5.15 -13.47
N ALA A 104 -15.47 4.79 -14.58
CA ALA A 104 -16.80 5.27 -14.96
C ALA A 104 -17.83 4.98 -13.86
N ALA A 105 -17.81 3.76 -13.31
CA ALA A 105 -18.66 3.38 -12.18
C ALA A 105 -18.36 4.17 -10.89
N GLN A 106 -17.10 4.55 -10.65
CA GLN A 106 -16.70 5.30 -9.47
C GLN A 106 -17.04 6.79 -9.55
N VAL A 107 -17.00 7.37 -10.75
CA VAL A 107 -17.25 8.80 -11.02
C VAL A 107 -18.71 9.06 -11.40
N ASP A 108 -19.52 8.00 -11.52
CA ASP A 108 -20.93 8.03 -11.94
C ASP A 108 -21.11 8.67 -13.33
N VAL A 109 -20.24 8.29 -14.27
CA VAL A 109 -20.25 8.78 -15.67
C VAL A 109 -20.37 7.60 -16.63
N PRO A 110 -21.13 7.71 -17.73
CA PRO A 110 -21.18 6.66 -18.74
C PRO A 110 -19.78 6.32 -19.31
N PRO A 111 -19.41 5.03 -19.44
CA PRO A 111 -18.08 4.64 -19.94
C PRO A 111 -17.76 5.16 -21.35
N ALA A 112 -18.79 5.32 -22.19
CA ALA A 112 -18.64 5.84 -23.55
C ALA A 112 -18.27 7.33 -23.56
N GLU A 113 -18.83 8.11 -22.64
CA GLU A 113 -18.52 9.54 -22.48
C GLU A 113 -17.09 9.71 -22.00
N LEU A 114 -16.70 8.97 -20.96
CA LEU A 114 -15.34 8.98 -20.41
C LEU A 114 -14.27 8.59 -21.45
N LYS A 115 -14.58 7.62 -22.32
CA LYS A 115 -13.69 7.19 -23.40
C LYS A 115 -13.54 8.28 -24.47
N THR A 116 -14.63 8.93 -24.83
CA THR A 116 -14.64 10.04 -25.80
C THR A 116 -13.86 11.23 -25.25
N GLU A 117 -14.06 11.59 -23.98
CA GLU A 117 -13.29 12.63 -23.30
C GLU A 117 -11.80 12.31 -23.23
N PHE A 118 -11.43 11.06 -22.95
CA PHE A 118 -10.05 10.62 -22.97
C PHE A 118 -9.42 10.73 -24.36
N GLU A 119 -10.13 10.32 -25.41
CA GLU A 119 -9.63 10.41 -26.78
C GLU A 119 -9.44 11.88 -27.21
N LEU A 120 -10.34 12.77 -26.80
CA LEU A 120 -10.17 14.22 -26.98
C LEU A 120 -8.94 14.75 -26.22
N TYR A 121 -8.78 14.37 -24.94
CA TYR A 121 -7.64 14.75 -24.11
C TYR A 121 -6.28 14.24 -24.64
N ALA A 122 -6.25 13.01 -25.13
CA ALA A 122 -5.05 12.37 -25.68
C ALA A 122 -4.61 13.07 -26.98
N THR A 123 -5.58 13.46 -27.83
CA THR A 123 -5.36 14.06 -29.16
C THR A 123 -5.12 15.58 -29.10
N ASP A 124 -5.39 16.23 -27.97
CA ASP A 124 -5.19 17.67 -27.82
C ASP A 124 -3.71 18.08 -27.77
N GLU A 125 -3.22 18.70 -28.85
CA GLU A 125 -1.86 19.22 -28.99
C GLU A 125 -1.57 20.40 -28.04
N GLY A 126 -2.60 21.16 -27.62
CA GLY A 126 -2.45 22.28 -26.68
C GLY A 126 -2.09 21.86 -25.26
N ILE A 127 -2.45 20.62 -24.88
CA ILE A 127 -2.13 20.01 -23.59
C ILE A 127 -0.79 19.25 -23.66
N SER A 128 -0.41 18.70 -24.82
CA SER A 128 0.86 17.98 -25.00
C SER A 128 2.12 18.86 -24.86
N GLN A 129 2.02 20.17 -25.12
CA GLN A 129 3.19 21.05 -25.06
C GLN A 129 3.50 21.61 -23.68
N ALA A 130 2.67 21.37 -22.67
CA ALA A 130 2.91 21.96 -21.38
C ALA A 130 2.78 20.91 -20.26
N ASN A 131 3.82 20.89 -19.41
CA ASN A 131 3.78 20.34 -18.07
C ASN A 131 2.78 21.16 -17.22
N ILE A 132 1.50 21.13 -17.60
CA ILE A 132 0.51 21.99 -17.00
C ILE A 132 0.07 21.35 -15.69
N SER A 133 0.52 21.91 -14.57
CA SER A 133 -0.09 21.68 -13.26
C SER A 133 -1.62 21.84 -13.34
N LEU A 134 -2.38 21.07 -12.57
CA LEU A 134 -3.86 21.10 -12.52
C LEU A 134 -4.49 22.52 -12.61
N PRO A 135 -3.95 23.55 -11.92
CA PRO A 135 -4.43 24.93 -12.05
C PRO A 135 -4.25 25.55 -13.44
N GLY A 136 -3.17 25.23 -14.14
CA GLY A 136 -2.94 25.72 -15.49
C GLY A 136 -3.85 25.05 -16.52
N LEU A 137 -4.26 23.79 -16.28
CA LEU A 137 -5.17 23.07 -17.17
C LEU A 137 -6.54 23.75 -17.14
N LEU A 138 -7.04 24.05 -15.95
CA LEU A 138 -8.28 24.80 -15.73
C LEU A 138 -8.23 26.20 -16.37
N LYS A 139 -7.08 26.89 -16.25
CA LYS A 139 -6.88 28.18 -16.90
C LYS A 139 -6.91 28.07 -18.43
N HIS A 140 -6.27 27.04 -19.00
CA HIS A 140 -6.26 26.82 -20.46
C HIS A 140 -7.67 26.49 -20.99
N LEU A 141 -8.45 25.68 -20.27
CA LEU A 141 -9.84 25.38 -20.60
C LEU A 141 -10.73 26.62 -20.57
N GLN A 142 -10.54 27.50 -19.59
CA GLN A 142 -11.23 28.80 -19.54
C GLN A 142 -10.80 29.76 -20.67
N THR A 143 -9.50 29.79 -21.01
CA THR A 143 -8.97 30.74 -22.01
C THR A 143 -9.27 30.31 -23.44
N SER A 144 -9.42 29.00 -23.69
CA SER A 144 -9.74 28.44 -25.01
C SER A 144 -11.24 28.50 -25.36
N GLY A 145 -12.10 29.01 -24.47
CA GLY A 145 -13.56 29.06 -24.67
C GLY A 145 -14.22 27.68 -24.77
N ARG A 146 -13.48 26.61 -24.41
CA ARG A 146 -13.97 25.23 -24.41
C ARG A 146 -14.72 24.88 -23.12
N ASP A 147 -14.84 25.81 -22.18
CA ASP A 147 -15.66 25.67 -20.97
C ASP A 147 -17.13 25.36 -21.30
N ASN A 148 -17.63 25.80 -22.46
CA ASN A 148 -18.99 25.51 -22.92
C ASN A 148 -19.17 24.10 -23.51
N VAL A 149 -18.10 23.45 -24.00
CA VAL A 149 -18.17 22.04 -24.48
C VAL A 149 -18.42 21.11 -23.30
N TYR A 150 -17.91 21.45 -22.12
CA TYR A 150 -18.05 20.67 -20.87
C TYR A 150 -19.22 21.12 -19.98
N LYS A 151 -19.94 22.20 -20.32
CA LYS A 151 -21.14 22.65 -19.59
C LYS A 151 -22.47 22.12 -20.17
N MET A 152 -22.46 21.60 -21.40
CA MET A 152 -23.69 21.16 -22.10
C MET A 152 -24.07 19.70 -21.84
N SER A 153 -23.35 18.99 -20.97
CA SER A 153 -23.57 17.58 -20.60
C SER A 153 -23.91 17.36 -19.12
N LEU A 154 -24.44 18.39 -18.44
CA LEU A 154 -25.11 18.27 -17.13
C LEU A 154 -26.63 18.12 -17.28
#